data_AF-A0A6A8UBR6-F1
#
_entry.id   AF-A0A6A8UBR6-F1
#
_cell.length_a   1.000
_cell.length_b   1.000
_cell.length_c   1.000
_cell.angle_alpha   90.00
_cell.angle_beta   90.00
_cell.angle_gamma   90.00
#
_symmetry.space_group_name_H-M   'P 1'
#
loop_
_entity.id
_entity.type
_entity.pdbx_description
1 polymer ?
#
loop_
_entity_poly.entity_id
_entity_poly.type
_entity_poly.pdbx_seq_one_letter_code
_entity_poly.pdbx_strand_id
1 'polypeptide(L)'
;MPKKYSAIICEGAAEEAIIEILLENHCLIIENDEYLINDGPIKTRGAKDFCDKYMGKDYGSKIALFRILDSKRENFNFRTAKYRKIFEEKIEVINVITPPEIELLIIVSEEKNEDFNRSGLSKPSDYCKQKLKFSNVKSYDFVKTYFYDISKLLDAIKKVHSIKKSSIPNDYLTLFDLLKDEYKK
;
A
#
# COMPACT_ATOMS: atom_id res chain seq x y z
N MET A 1 -8.28 -17.15 18.14
CA MET A 1 -9.37 -16.63 17.31
C MET A 1 -9.26 -17.26 15.94
N PRO A 2 -10.37 -17.60 15.25
CA PRO A 2 -10.28 -18.08 13.87
C PRO A 2 -9.61 -17.02 12.99
N LYS A 3 -8.70 -17.44 12.10
CA LYS A 3 -8.07 -16.54 11.14
C LYS A 3 -9.14 -15.96 10.21
N LYS A 4 -9.05 -14.65 9.99
CA LYS A 4 -9.97 -13.88 9.16
C LYS A 4 -9.39 -13.76 7.76
N TYR A 5 -10.22 -13.97 6.73
CA TYR A 5 -9.80 -13.75 5.36
C TYR A 5 -9.45 -12.28 5.12
N SER A 6 -8.37 -12.06 4.38
CA SER A 6 -7.86 -10.74 4.03
C SER A 6 -7.71 -10.61 2.51
N ALA A 7 -7.83 -9.39 2.01
CA ALA A 7 -7.57 -9.05 0.62
C ALA A 7 -6.81 -7.72 0.57
N ILE A 8 -5.94 -7.56 -0.43
CA ILE A 8 -5.18 -6.33 -0.62
C ILE A 8 -5.47 -5.80 -2.03
N ILE A 9 -5.74 -4.50 -2.16
CA ILE A 9 -5.84 -3.81 -3.45
C ILE A 9 -4.86 -2.64 -3.42
N CYS A 10 -4.04 -2.54 -4.46
CA CYS A 10 -3.09 -1.44 -4.66
C CYS A 10 -3.60 -0.49 -5.75
N GLU A 11 -3.47 0.81 -5.54
CA GLU A 11 -3.85 1.84 -6.51
C GLU A 11 -2.92 1.85 -7.73
N GLY A 12 -1.61 1.66 -7.51
CA GLY A 12 -0.58 1.71 -8.53
C GLY A 12 0.39 0.53 -8.50
N ALA A 13 1.20 0.47 -9.56
CA ALA A 13 2.19 -0.57 -9.80
C ALA A 13 3.35 -0.53 -8.78
N ALA A 14 3.66 0.65 -8.26
CA ALA A 14 4.71 0.84 -7.26
C ALA A 14 4.25 0.32 -5.88
N GLU A 15 3.02 0.61 -5.47
CA GLU A 15 2.38 0.08 -4.27
C GLU A 15 2.32 -1.45 -4.30
N GLU A 16 1.94 -2.01 -5.46
CA GLU A 16 1.93 -3.45 -5.69
C GLU A 16 3.31 -4.06 -5.43
N ALA A 17 4.37 -3.53 -6.04
CA ALA A 17 5.73 -4.02 -5.86
C ALA A 17 6.17 -3.99 -4.39
N ILE A 18 5.89 -2.90 -3.66
CA ILE A 18 6.23 -2.79 -2.23
C ILE A 18 5.48 -3.81 -1.39
N ILE A 19 4.17 -3.97 -1.58
CA ILE A 19 3.39 -4.94 -0.82
C ILE A 19 3.87 -6.36 -1.10
N GLU A 20 4.16 -6.71 -2.34
CA GLU A 20 4.68 -8.03 -2.67
C GLU A 20 6.03 -8.29 -2.02
N ILE A 21 6.97 -7.33 -2.05
CA ILE A 21 8.25 -7.48 -1.33
C ILE A 21 8.01 -7.75 0.17
N LEU A 22 7.11 -6.99 0.80
CA LEU A 22 6.83 -7.14 2.22
C LEU A 22 6.11 -8.46 2.54
N LEU A 23 5.23 -8.96 1.67
CA LEU A 23 4.56 -10.26 1.81
C LEU A 23 5.55 -11.42 1.65
N GLU A 24 6.39 -11.39 0.61
CA GLU A 24 7.41 -12.41 0.32
C GLU A 24 8.41 -12.55 1.47
N ASN A 25 8.72 -11.45 2.16
CA ASN A 25 9.63 -11.43 3.31
C ASN A 25 8.90 -11.56 4.66
N HIS A 26 7.60 -11.85 4.67
CA HIS A 26 6.78 -12.03 5.88
C HIS A 26 6.81 -10.84 6.86
N CYS A 27 6.94 -9.62 6.34
CA CYS A 27 7.08 -8.39 7.13
C CYS A 27 5.75 -7.78 7.59
N LEU A 28 4.63 -8.15 6.96
CA LEU A 28 3.31 -7.58 7.24
C LEU A 28 2.54 -8.34 8.32
N ILE A 29 1.66 -7.65 9.05
CA ILE A 29 0.65 -8.28 9.91
C ILE A 29 -0.32 -9.19 9.14
N ILE A 30 -0.38 -9.00 7.82
CA ILE A 30 -1.13 -9.84 6.88
C ILE A 30 -0.20 -10.98 6.49
N GLU A 31 -0.57 -12.21 6.83
CA GLU A 31 0.21 -13.38 6.45
C GLU A 31 -0.07 -13.76 5.00
N ASN A 32 0.98 -14.18 4.29
CA ASN A 32 0.87 -14.74 2.94
C ASN A 32 0.54 -16.24 3.04
N ASP A 33 -0.71 -16.54 3.40
CA ASP A 33 -1.23 -17.91 3.57
C ASP A 33 -2.60 -18.09 2.90
N GLU A 34 -3.24 -19.24 3.10
CA GLU A 34 -4.55 -19.61 2.54
C GLU A 34 -5.72 -18.65 2.88
N TYR A 35 -5.54 -17.74 3.85
CA TYR A 35 -6.51 -16.70 4.21
C TYR A 35 -6.29 -15.39 3.45
N LEU A 36 -5.20 -15.25 2.70
CA LEU A 36 -4.97 -14.14 1.79
C LEU A 36 -5.60 -14.45 0.42
N ILE A 37 -6.66 -13.72 0.08
CA ILE A 37 -7.32 -13.87 -1.22
C ILE A 37 -6.34 -13.44 -2.32
N ASN A 38 -6.24 -14.27 -3.37
CA ASN A 38 -5.41 -14.04 -4.57
C ASN A 38 -3.89 -14.20 -4.34
N ASP A 39 -3.45 -14.73 -3.19
CA ASP A 39 -2.03 -14.99 -2.89
C ASP A 39 -1.13 -13.76 -3.08
N GLY A 40 -1.70 -12.55 -2.87
CA GLY A 40 -1.03 -11.27 -3.15
C GLY A 40 -2.01 -10.15 -3.53
N PRO A 41 -1.49 -8.98 -3.95
CA PRO A 41 -2.31 -7.84 -4.34
C PRO A 41 -3.26 -8.14 -5.50
N ILE A 42 -4.50 -7.68 -5.37
CA ILE A 42 -5.54 -7.83 -6.40
C ILE A 42 -5.51 -6.63 -7.33
N LYS A 43 -5.23 -6.90 -8.61
CA LYS A 43 -5.42 -5.96 -9.72
C LYS A 43 -6.90 -5.83 -10.05
N THR A 44 -7.57 -4.81 -9.52
CA THR A 44 -8.97 -4.51 -9.87
C THR A 44 -9.19 -3.03 -10.13
N ARG A 45 -10.03 -2.70 -11.12
CA ARG A 45 -10.36 -1.32 -11.51
C ARG A 45 -11.64 -0.81 -10.86
N GLY A 46 -12.28 -1.60 -9.99
CA GLY A 46 -13.47 -1.14 -9.25
C GLY A 46 -14.20 -2.24 -8.47
N ALA A 47 -15.26 -1.82 -7.79
CA ALA A 47 -15.99 -2.69 -6.86
C ALA A 47 -16.70 -3.86 -7.50
N LYS A 48 -17.21 -3.63 -8.71
CA LYS A 48 -17.89 -4.66 -9.49
C LYS A 48 -17.00 -5.87 -9.70
N ASP A 49 -15.81 -5.66 -10.26
CA ASP A 49 -14.91 -6.76 -10.66
C ASP A 49 -14.40 -7.52 -9.42
N PHE A 50 -14.16 -6.80 -8.32
CA PHE A 50 -13.84 -7.43 -7.04
C PHE A 50 -15.00 -8.30 -6.53
N CYS A 51 -16.22 -7.75 -6.49
CA CYS A 51 -17.40 -8.47 -6.01
C CYS A 51 -17.71 -9.70 -6.85
N ASP A 52 -17.76 -9.54 -8.17
CA ASP A 52 -18.13 -10.62 -9.09
C ASP A 52 -17.11 -11.77 -9.03
N LYS A 53 -15.82 -11.47 -8.85
CA LYS A 53 -14.76 -12.49 -8.81
C LYS A 53 -14.61 -13.14 -7.43
N TYR A 54 -14.68 -12.37 -6.35
CA TYR A 54 -14.27 -12.85 -5.03
C TYR A 54 -15.41 -13.01 -4.01
N MET A 55 -16.58 -12.38 -4.19
CA MET A 55 -17.67 -12.37 -3.18
C MET A 55 -18.72 -13.48 -3.35
N GLY A 56 -18.50 -14.40 -4.29
CA GLY A 56 -19.35 -15.58 -4.52
C GLY A 56 -19.13 -16.71 -3.51
N LYS A 57 -17.97 -16.74 -2.84
CA LYS A 57 -17.64 -17.69 -1.77
C LYS A 57 -18.19 -17.21 -0.42
N ASP A 58 -18.55 -18.16 0.45
CA ASP A 58 -18.77 -17.88 1.86
C ASP A 58 -17.44 -17.96 2.63
N TYR A 59 -17.08 -16.87 3.27
CA TYR A 59 -15.85 -16.74 4.07
C TYR A 59 -16.13 -16.89 5.57
N GLY A 60 -17.38 -17.15 5.97
CA GLY A 60 -17.81 -17.33 7.36
C GLY A 60 -17.79 -16.07 8.22
N SER A 61 -17.16 -14.99 7.75
CA SER A 61 -17.09 -13.68 8.39
C SER A 61 -16.81 -12.60 7.35
N LYS A 62 -16.85 -11.32 7.77
CA LYS A 62 -16.39 -10.23 6.91
C LYS A 62 -14.93 -10.42 6.51
N ILE A 63 -14.56 -10.02 5.30
CA ILE A 63 -13.17 -10.00 4.84
C ILE A 63 -12.55 -8.66 5.22
N ALA A 64 -11.31 -8.67 5.71
CA ALA A 64 -10.52 -7.46 5.88
C ALA A 64 -9.93 -7.04 4.53
N LEU A 65 -10.44 -5.95 3.94
CA LEU A 65 -9.93 -5.42 2.67
C LEU A 65 -9.00 -4.23 2.92
N PHE A 66 -7.70 -4.46 2.74
CA PHE A 66 -6.67 -3.44 2.79
C PHE A 66 -6.58 -2.73 1.45
N ARG A 67 -6.89 -1.44 1.44
CA ARG A 67 -6.76 -0.58 0.25
C ARG A 67 -5.51 0.27 0.40
N ILE A 68 -4.49 0.00 -0.40
CA ILE A 68 -3.24 0.77 -0.44
C ILE A 68 -3.42 1.89 -1.48
N LEU A 69 -3.48 3.13 -1.00
CA LEU A 69 -3.85 4.31 -1.76
C LEU A 69 -2.66 5.29 -1.87
N ASP A 70 -2.38 5.74 -3.08
CA ASP A 70 -1.47 6.85 -3.39
C ASP A 70 -2.12 8.19 -3.01
N SER A 71 -3.45 8.30 -3.15
CA SER A 71 -4.19 9.50 -2.78
C SER A 71 -5.38 9.28 -1.83
N LYS A 72 -5.59 10.23 -0.91
CA LYS A 72 -6.73 10.26 0.01
C LYS A 72 -8.09 10.52 -0.68
N ARG A 73 -8.10 10.82 -1.98
CA ARG A 73 -9.31 11.23 -2.72
C ARG A 73 -9.96 10.08 -3.48
N GLU A 74 -9.31 8.92 -3.54
CA GLU A 74 -9.78 7.75 -4.27
C GLU A 74 -10.93 7.03 -3.55
N ASN A 75 -12.14 7.31 -4.03
CA ASN A 75 -13.35 6.63 -3.59
C ASN A 75 -13.61 5.38 -4.43
N PHE A 76 -13.92 4.29 -3.74
CA PHE A 76 -14.25 3.05 -4.40
C PHE A 76 -15.59 3.20 -5.15
N ASN A 77 -15.56 3.20 -6.48
CA ASN A 77 -16.79 3.36 -7.26
C ASN A 77 -17.60 2.06 -7.25
N PHE A 78 -18.70 2.07 -6.50
CA PHE A 78 -19.60 0.93 -6.38
C PHE A 78 -20.45 0.67 -7.63
N ARG A 79 -20.60 1.65 -8.54
CA ARG A 79 -21.49 1.64 -9.73
C ARG A 79 -22.99 1.44 -9.45
N THR A 80 -23.37 0.56 -8.52
CA THR A 80 -24.76 0.23 -8.16
C THR A 80 -24.91 0.03 -6.65
N ALA A 81 -26.15 0.14 -6.15
CA ALA A 81 -26.47 -0.11 -4.73
C ALA A 81 -26.18 -1.57 -4.30
N LYS A 82 -26.27 -2.52 -5.24
CA LYS A 82 -25.97 -3.95 -4.98
C LYS A 82 -24.54 -4.13 -4.47
N TYR A 83 -23.56 -3.55 -5.16
CA TYR A 83 -22.14 -3.71 -4.79
C TYR A 83 -21.81 -2.97 -3.50
N ARG A 84 -22.45 -1.82 -3.25
CA ARG A 84 -22.34 -1.12 -1.96
C ARG A 84 -22.82 -2.02 -0.81
N LYS A 85 -23.99 -2.64 -0.95
CA LYS A 85 -24.54 -3.56 0.06
C LYS A 85 -23.62 -4.74 0.33
N ILE A 86 -23.05 -5.36 -0.72
CA ILE A 86 -22.06 -6.44 -0.55
C ILE A 86 -20.86 -5.96 0.27
N PHE A 87 -20.35 -4.76 -0.01
CA PHE A 87 -19.25 -4.18 0.76
C PHE A 87 -19.62 -3.95 2.22
N GLU A 88 -20.77 -3.35 2.49
CA GLU A 88 -21.24 -3.07 3.86
C GLU A 88 -21.47 -4.36 4.67
N GLU A 89 -21.99 -5.42 4.04
CA GLU A 89 -22.33 -6.69 4.69
C GLU A 89 -21.16 -7.66 4.81
N LYS A 90 -20.29 -7.75 3.80
CA LYS A 90 -19.25 -8.79 3.70
C LYS A 90 -17.83 -8.28 3.86
N ILE A 91 -17.60 -6.97 3.86
CA ILE A 91 -16.26 -6.39 3.82
C ILE A 91 -16.08 -5.40 4.96
N GLU A 92 -14.91 -5.45 5.59
CA GLU A 92 -14.38 -4.39 6.44
C GLU A 92 -13.25 -3.70 5.69
N VAL A 93 -13.44 -2.44 5.35
CA VAL A 93 -12.46 -1.68 4.56
C VAL A 93 -11.45 -1.01 5.49
N ILE A 94 -10.17 -1.26 5.24
CA ILE A 94 -9.03 -0.68 5.94
C ILE A 94 -8.24 0.13 4.92
N ASN A 95 -8.27 1.46 5.03
CA ASN A 95 -7.52 2.32 4.12
C ASN A 95 -6.10 2.54 4.65
N VAL A 96 -5.12 2.33 3.78
CA VAL A 96 -3.71 2.50 4.03
C VAL A 96 -3.18 3.49 3.01
N ILE A 97 -2.57 4.58 3.47
CA ILE A 97 -2.00 5.60 2.59
C ILE A 97 -0.48 5.46 2.52
N THR A 98 0.13 5.98 1.45
CA THR A 98 1.59 5.96 1.21
C THR A 98 2.21 7.37 1.18
N PRO A 99 2.03 8.22 2.22
CA PRO A 99 2.13 9.67 2.03
C PRO A 99 3.56 10.16 1.75
N PRO A 100 3.72 11.20 0.91
CA PRO A 100 2.75 11.75 -0.05
C PRO A 100 2.67 10.94 -1.36
N GLU A 101 3.70 10.16 -1.67
CA GLU A 101 3.75 9.16 -2.73
C GLU A 101 4.80 8.10 -2.28
N ILE A 102 4.71 6.88 -2.81
CA ILE A 102 5.68 5.82 -2.49
C ILE A 102 7.12 6.16 -2.89
N GLU A 103 7.29 7.08 -3.85
CA GLU A 103 8.59 7.61 -4.24
C GLU A 103 9.32 8.35 -3.11
N LEU A 104 8.62 8.80 -2.07
CA LEU A 104 9.29 9.38 -0.90
C LEU A 104 10.20 8.34 -0.21
N LEU A 105 9.85 7.06 -0.25
CA LEU A 105 10.72 5.98 0.26
C LEU A 105 12.08 6.00 -0.45
N ILE A 106 12.10 6.27 -1.75
CA ILE A 106 13.32 6.35 -2.56
C ILE A 106 14.13 7.59 -2.17
N ILE A 107 13.47 8.75 -2.05
CA ILE A 107 14.15 10.00 -1.67
C ILE A 107 14.82 9.89 -0.29
N VAL A 108 14.16 9.26 0.70
CA VAL A 108 14.77 9.07 2.03
C VAL A 108 15.87 8.00 2.01
N SER A 109 15.77 7.01 1.11
CA SER A 109 16.81 5.98 0.92
C SER A 109 18.08 6.58 0.32
N GLU A 110 17.95 7.58 -0.56
CA GLU A 110 19.06 8.33 -1.14
C GLU A 110 19.57 9.48 -0.24
N GLU A 111 19.07 9.59 1.00
CA GLU A 111 19.42 10.66 1.95
C GLU A 111 19.14 12.07 1.40
N LYS A 112 18.15 12.20 0.51
CA LYS A 112 17.82 13.46 -0.18
C LYS A 112 16.58 14.18 0.34
N ASN A 113 16.03 13.80 1.48
CA ASN A 113 14.81 14.42 2.01
C ASN A 113 14.98 15.93 2.27
N GLU A 114 16.11 16.37 2.82
CA GLU A 114 16.35 17.81 3.01
C GLU A 114 16.49 18.56 1.69
N ASP A 115 17.20 17.98 0.71
CA ASP A 115 17.34 18.56 -0.62
C ASP A 115 15.99 18.66 -1.33
N PHE A 116 15.17 17.61 -1.24
CA PHE A 116 13.80 17.61 -1.75
C PHE A 116 12.98 18.75 -1.14
N ASN A 117 12.99 18.90 0.18
CA ASN A 117 12.27 19.98 0.88
C ASN A 117 12.74 21.39 0.45
N ARG A 118 14.01 21.55 0.07
CA ARG A 118 14.59 22.82 -0.41
C ARG A 118 14.47 23.01 -1.93
N SER A 119 14.18 21.95 -2.68
CA SER A 119 14.18 21.96 -4.15
C SER A 119 13.05 22.76 -4.79
N GLY A 120 11.99 23.05 -4.04
CA GLY A 120 10.76 23.68 -4.55
C GLY A 120 9.86 22.75 -5.38
N LEU A 121 10.25 21.48 -5.57
CA LEU A 121 9.40 20.48 -6.22
C LEU A 121 8.34 19.96 -5.26
N SER A 122 7.09 19.95 -5.70
CA SER A 122 5.95 19.54 -4.87
C SER A 122 5.72 18.02 -4.86
N LYS A 123 6.13 17.32 -5.94
CA LYS A 123 5.94 15.88 -6.08
C LYS A 123 7.26 15.11 -5.92
N PRO A 124 7.30 14.10 -5.03
CA PRO A 124 8.44 13.19 -4.93
C PRO A 124 8.84 12.59 -6.28
N SER A 125 7.87 12.16 -7.08
CA SER A 125 8.13 11.58 -8.41
C SER A 125 8.81 12.54 -9.38
N ASP A 126 8.51 13.84 -9.33
CA ASP A 126 9.20 14.85 -10.15
C ASP A 126 10.65 15.05 -9.67
N TYR A 127 10.89 15.02 -8.37
CA TYR A 127 12.24 15.10 -7.80
C TYR A 127 13.09 13.89 -8.21
N CYS A 128 12.54 12.67 -8.10
CA CYS A 128 13.21 11.45 -8.55
C CYS A 128 13.62 11.52 -10.03
N LYS A 129 12.74 12.00 -10.90
CA LYS A 129 13.03 12.15 -12.33
C LYS A 129 14.08 13.22 -12.62
N GLN A 130 13.92 14.41 -12.04
CA GLN A 130 14.72 15.58 -12.42
C GLN A 130 16.08 15.62 -11.72
N LYS A 131 16.13 15.24 -10.43
CA LYS A 131 17.31 15.35 -9.58
C LYS A 131 18.04 14.02 -9.43
N LEU A 132 17.32 12.92 -9.18
CA LEU A 132 17.92 11.59 -9.06
C LEU A 132 18.12 10.87 -10.41
N LYS A 133 17.51 11.39 -11.48
CA LYS A 133 17.53 10.79 -12.84
C LYS A 133 16.88 9.41 -12.92
N PHE A 134 15.95 9.11 -12.01
CA PHE A 134 15.14 7.90 -12.02
C PHE A 134 13.85 8.15 -12.83
N SER A 135 13.88 7.88 -14.13
CA SER A 135 12.77 8.13 -15.06
C SER A 135 11.54 7.23 -14.81
N ASN A 136 11.76 5.99 -14.38
CA ASN A 136 10.74 4.95 -14.22
C ASN A 136 10.38 4.67 -12.76
N VAL A 137 10.52 5.67 -11.89
CA VAL A 137 10.35 5.53 -10.43
C VAL A 137 8.99 4.95 -9.98
N LYS A 138 7.94 5.10 -10.81
CA LYS A 138 6.57 4.58 -10.59
C LYS A 138 6.35 3.15 -11.13
N SER A 139 7.32 2.56 -11.84
CA SER A 139 7.12 1.24 -12.45
C SER A 139 7.35 0.13 -11.43
N TYR A 140 6.56 -0.94 -11.56
CA TYR A 140 6.69 -2.14 -10.76
C TYR A 140 8.15 -2.66 -10.76
N ASP A 141 8.73 -2.86 -11.95
CA ASP A 141 10.08 -3.44 -12.10
C ASP A 141 11.16 -2.59 -11.44
N PHE A 142 11.05 -1.26 -11.54
CA PHE A 142 12.00 -0.35 -10.91
C PHE A 142 11.93 -0.49 -9.39
N VAL A 143 10.72 -0.43 -8.82
CA VAL A 143 10.51 -0.48 -7.37
C VAL A 143 10.94 -1.84 -6.82
N LYS A 144 10.55 -2.94 -7.49
CA LYS A 144 10.93 -4.31 -7.12
C LYS A 144 12.45 -4.49 -7.11
N THR A 145 13.15 -3.93 -8.09
CA THR A 145 14.62 -3.98 -8.17
C THR A 145 15.28 -3.07 -7.13
N TYR A 146 14.79 -1.84 -6.97
CA TYR A 146 15.40 -0.83 -6.10
C TYR A 146 15.31 -1.20 -4.61
N PHE A 147 14.22 -1.86 -4.22
CA PHE A 147 13.94 -2.35 -2.87
C PHE A 147 14.06 -3.88 -2.73
N TYR A 148 14.86 -4.53 -3.60
CA TYR A 148 15.15 -5.96 -3.49
C TYR A 148 15.76 -6.32 -2.12
N ASP A 149 16.60 -5.43 -1.57
CA ASP A 149 17.06 -5.52 -0.19
C ASP A 149 15.94 -5.08 0.77
N ILE A 150 15.39 -6.05 1.50
CA ILE A 150 14.32 -5.83 2.47
C ILE A 150 14.72 -4.88 3.60
N SER A 151 15.97 -4.90 4.06
CA SER A 151 16.44 -4.01 5.13
C SER A 151 16.37 -2.55 4.69
N LYS A 152 16.77 -2.27 3.45
CA LYS A 152 16.65 -0.93 2.85
C LYS A 152 15.20 -0.44 2.82
N LEU A 153 14.26 -1.30 2.42
CA LEU A 153 12.84 -0.94 2.38
C LEU A 153 12.27 -0.65 3.78
N LEU A 154 12.57 -1.52 4.75
CA LEU A 154 12.10 -1.34 6.13
C LEU A 154 12.63 -0.03 6.73
N ASP A 155 13.91 0.28 6.52
CA ASP A 155 14.50 1.54 6.98
C ASP A 155 13.85 2.76 6.31
N ALA A 156 13.55 2.68 5.01
CA ALA A 156 12.84 3.74 4.31
C ALA A 156 11.43 3.96 4.87
N ILE A 157 10.68 2.89 5.14
CA ILE A 157 9.33 2.98 5.73
C ILE A 157 9.38 3.64 7.11
N LYS A 158 10.34 3.24 7.97
CA LYS A 158 10.54 3.84 9.30
C LYS A 158 10.89 5.33 9.20
N LYS A 159 11.82 5.69 8.31
CA LYS A 159 12.23 7.09 8.08
C LYS A 159 11.04 7.94 7.63
N VAL A 160 10.27 7.47 6.64
CA VAL A 160 9.07 8.17 6.16
C VAL A 160 8.03 8.30 7.27
N HIS A 161 7.77 7.24 8.04
CA HIS A 161 6.87 7.29 9.19
C HIS A 161 7.29 8.38 10.17
N SER A 162 8.56 8.41 10.58
CA SER A 162 9.09 9.43 11.50
C SER A 162 8.89 10.86 10.98
N ILE A 163 9.09 11.09 9.67
CA ILE A 163 8.97 12.41 9.05
C ILE A 163 7.51 12.84 8.88
N LYS A 164 6.61 11.89 8.58
CA LYS A 164 5.22 12.17 8.17
C LYS A 164 4.19 11.89 9.26
N LYS A 165 4.57 11.33 10.41
CA LYS A 165 3.66 10.97 11.51
C LYS A 165 2.64 12.05 11.85
N SER A 166 3.08 13.30 11.97
CA SER A 166 2.22 14.44 12.33
C SER A 166 1.23 14.87 11.22
N SER A 167 1.41 14.39 9.99
CA SER A 167 0.60 14.73 8.81
C SER A 167 -0.41 13.64 8.41
N ILE A 168 -0.37 12.49 9.09
CA ILE A 168 -1.26 11.36 8.85
C ILE A 168 -2.54 11.58 9.66
N PRO A 169 -3.74 11.59 9.03
CA PRO A 169 -4.99 11.70 9.76
C PRO A 169 -5.27 10.41 10.55
N ASN A 170 -5.93 10.55 11.70
CA ASN A 170 -6.16 9.44 12.64
C ASN A 170 -6.89 8.22 12.04
N ASP A 171 -7.70 8.42 10.99
CA ASP A 171 -8.50 7.35 10.37
C ASP A 171 -7.75 6.56 9.28
N TYR A 172 -6.46 6.85 9.07
CA TYR A 172 -5.66 6.20 8.04
C TYR A 172 -4.47 5.48 8.65
N LEU A 173 -4.26 4.25 8.18
CA LEU A 173 -3.02 3.51 8.41
C LEU A 173 -1.99 3.88 7.34
N THR A 174 -0.74 3.55 7.60
CA THR A 174 0.37 3.62 6.64
C THR A 174 1.05 2.27 6.48
N LEU A 175 1.99 2.18 5.53
CA LEU A 175 2.84 0.99 5.39
C LEU A 175 3.52 0.60 6.71
N PHE A 176 3.93 1.58 7.53
CA PHE A 176 4.54 1.31 8.84
C PHE A 176 3.58 0.59 9.79
N ASP A 177 2.31 0.97 9.80
CA ASP A 177 1.30 0.38 10.68
C ASP A 177 1.00 -1.08 10.31
N LEU A 178 1.16 -1.41 9.03
CA LEU A 178 1.03 -2.78 8.52
C LEU A 178 2.22 -3.69 8.87
N LEU A 179 3.36 -3.16 9.31
CA LEU A 179 4.51 -3.99 9.67
C LEU A 179 4.23 -4.79 10.95
N LYS A 180 4.80 -5.99 11.06
CA LYS A 180 4.87 -6.72 12.34
C LYS A 180 5.69 -5.92 13.34
N ASP A 181 5.39 -6.07 14.63
CA ASP A 181 5.99 -5.26 15.70
C ASP A 181 7.52 -5.39 15.80
N GLU A 182 8.07 -6.54 15.40
CA GLU A 182 9.52 -6.76 15.33
C GLU A 182 10.23 -5.83 14.33
N TYR A 183 9.52 -5.39 13.28
CA TYR A 183 10.04 -4.47 12.26
C TYR A 183 9.72 -3.00 12.56
N LYS A 184 9.05 -2.69 13.66
CA LYS A 184 8.70 -1.30 14.05
C LYS A 184 9.74 -0.64 14.97
N LYS A 185 10.74 -1.41 15.42
CA LYS A 185 11.81 -0.95 16.31
C LYS A 185 12.87 -0.13 15.58
#